data_AF-A0A094EQU5-F1
#
_entry.id   AF-A0A094EQU5-F1
#
_cell.length_a   1.000
_cell.length_b   1.000
_cell.length_c   1.000
_cell.angle_alpha   90.00
_cell.angle_beta   90.00
_cell.angle_gamma   90.00
#
_symmetry.space_group_name_H-M   'P 1'
#
loop_
_entity.id
_entity.type
_entity.pdbx_description
1 polymer ?
#
loop_
_entity_poly.entity_id
_entity_poly.type
_entity_poly.pdbx_seq_one_letter_code
_entity_poly.pdbx_strand_id
1 'polypeptide(L)'
;MSTLSTFHLFPSLPVEIRLKIWSLLLSIPRSVRCTQNIISHAAPRVIKVWDTDTPSPPLLHVNRESRYEALAVYAPYFATPSNPRPIYLSLPQDVVRFTDGLLPYIPDGPLNEIQHMITDTKDCAYFGYYHMGTLKSMKKLRELEIYAEKGLVYGGDDTDRFINLLVSEFEDAMEADPGWECPKVRIVDAQTGKDLRFIEGGAKIPGWVPEE
;
A
#
# COMPACT_ATOMS: atom_id res chain seq x y z
N MET A 1 -13.47 -30.51 -24.76
CA MET A 1 -13.57 -29.64 -23.57
C MET A 1 -13.76 -28.22 -24.06
N SER A 2 -14.99 -27.69 -24.03
CA SER A 2 -15.25 -26.30 -24.43
C SER A 2 -14.72 -25.35 -23.35
N THR A 3 -13.71 -24.56 -23.68
CA THR A 3 -13.28 -23.43 -22.86
C THR A 3 -14.35 -22.35 -22.99
N LEU A 4 -15.03 -22.02 -21.88
CA LEU A 4 -15.90 -20.85 -21.77
C LEU A 4 -15.03 -19.59 -21.87
N SER A 5 -14.66 -19.20 -23.10
CA SER A 5 -13.84 -18.03 -23.39
C SER A 5 -14.63 -16.72 -23.44
N THR A 6 -15.97 -16.82 -23.43
CA THR A 6 -16.85 -15.68 -23.67
C THR A 6 -17.79 -15.52 -22.49
N PHE A 7 -17.58 -14.47 -21.71
CA PHE A 7 -18.54 -14.04 -20.70
C PHE A 7 -19.72 -13.40 -21.43
N HIS A 8 -20.82 -14.15 -21.58
CA HIS A 8 -22.06 -13.59 -22.08
C HIS A 8 -22.57 -12.63 -21.01
N LEU A 9 -22.54 -11.34 -21.38
CA LEU A 9 -22.96 -10.19 -20.59
C LEU A 9 -24.33 -10.41 -19.94
N PHE A 10 -24.75 -9.42 -19.17
CA PHE A 10 -26.14 -9.28 -18.73
C PHE A 10 -26.94 -8.32 -19.64
N PRO A 11 -26.98 -8.48 -20.98
CA PRO A 11 -27.60 -7.46 -21.85
C PRO A 11 -29.11 -7.35 -21.61
N SER A 12 -29.74 -8.38 -21.04
CA SER A 12 -31.14 -8.39 -20.66
C SER A 12 -31.41 -7.72 -19.31
N LEU A 13 -30.38 -7.39 -18.52
CA LEU A 13 -30.56 -6.67 -17.27
C LEU A 13 -30.77 -5.17 -17.53
N PRO A 14 -31.72 -4.54 -16.81
CA PRO A 14 -31.84 -3.09 -16.79
C PRO A 14 -30.50 -2.41 -16.48
N VAL A 15 -30.29 -1.23 -17.04
CA VAL A 15 -29.03 -0.49 -16.89
C VAL A 15 -28.71 -0.23 -15.41
N GLU A 16 -29.71 0.04 -14.60
CA GLU A 16 -29.57 0.29 -13.16
C GLU A 16 -29.01 -0.93 -12.43
N ILE A 17 -29.41 -2.13 -12.83
CA ILE A 17 -28.90 -3.37 -12.25
C ILE A 17 -27.45 -3.61 -12.68
N ARG A 18 -27.12 -3.36 -13.96
CA ARG A 18 -25.74 -3.48 -14.46
C ARG A 18 -24.80 -2.52 -13.74
N LEU A 19 -25.20 -1.25 -13.60
CA LEU A 19 -24.42 -0.25 -12.84
C LEU A 19 -24.25 -0.64 -11.37
N LYS A 20 -25.29 -1.19 -10.72
CA LYS A 20 -25.15 -1.73 -9.36
C LYS A 20 -24.15 -2.89 -9.29
N ILE A 21 -24.15 -3.80 -10.26
CA ILE A 21 -23.17 -4.89 -10.32
C ILE A 21 -21.75 -4.32 -10.42
N TRP A 22 -21.51 -3.34 -11.30
CA TRP A 22 -20.19 -2.73 -11.42
C TRP A 22 -19.77 -1.98 -10.16
N SER A 23 -20.67 -1.18 -9.57
CA SER A 23 -20.42 -0.48 -8.30
C SER A 23 -20.05 -1.45 -7.17
N LEU A 24 -20.77 -2.56 -7.03
CA LEU A 24 -20.47 -3.59 -6.02
C LEU A 24 -19.12 -4.27 -6.27
N LEU A 25 -18.77 -4.55 -7.52
CA LEU A 25 -17.46 -5.13 -7.84
C LEU A 25 -16.32 -4.13 -7.62
N LEU A 26 -16.57 -2.85 -7.87
CA LEU A 26 -15.61 -1.77 -7.61
C LEU A 26 -15.38 -1.55 -6.12
N SER A 27 -16.37 -1.79 -5.26
CA SER A 27 -16.26 -1.60 -3.81
C SER A 27 -15.49 -2.69 -3.08
N ILE A 28 -15.00 -3.73 -3.77
CA ILE A 28 -14.22 -4.81 -3.15
C ILE A 28 -12.76 -4.38 -3.07
N PRO A 29 -12.18 -4.18 -1.86
CA PRO A 29 -10.77 -3.84 -1.72
C PRO A 29 -9.87 -4.95 -2.25
N ARG A 30 -8.71 -4.58 -2.79
CA ARG A 30 -7.67 -5.51 -3.23
C ARG A 30 -6.31 -5.08 -2.68
N SER A 31 -5.45 -6.07 -2.48
CA SER A 31 -4.04 -5.82 -2.17
C SER A 31 -3.25 -5.78 -3.47
N VAL A 32 -2.46 -4.72 -3.69
CA VAL A 32 -1.61 -4.56 -4.87
C VAL A 32 -0.16 -4.49 -4.44
N ARG A 33 0.65 -5.46 -4.86
CA ARG A 33 2.08 -5.47 -4.57
C ARG A 33 2.83 -4.67 -5.61
N CYS A 34 3.48 -3.60 -5.18
CA CYS A 34 4.32 -2.76 -6.01
C CYS A 34 5.80 -3.04 -5.70
N THR A 35 6.56 -3.41 -6.72
CA THR A 35 8.00 -3.66 -6.63
C THR A 35 8.77 -2.78 -7.60
N GLN A 36 10.09 -2.73 -7.44
CA GLN A 36 10.95 -2.01 -8.37
C GLN A 36 12.01 -2.96 -8.94
N ASN A 37 11.97 -3.14 -10.26
CA ASN A 37 12.87 -4.00 -11.01
C ASN A 37 13.96 -3.18 -11.72
N ILE A 38 15.15 -3.77 -11.87
CA ILE A 38 16.24 -3.17 -12.65
C ILE A 38 16.21 -3.79 -14.05
N ILE A 39 16.01 -2.95 -15.07
CA ILE A 39 15.94 -3.41 -16.47
C ILE A 39 17.21 -3.14 -17.27
N SER A 40 18.13 -2.31 -16.75
CA SER A 40 19.43 -2.11 -17.36
C SER A 40 20.47 -1.73 -16.32
N HIS A 41 21.62 -2.39 -16.41
CA HIS A 41 22.83 -2.12 -15.62
C HIS A 41 23.88 -1.32 -16.41
N ALA A 42 23.52 -0.71 -17.54
CA ALA A 42 24.46 0.05 -18.34
C ALA A 42 24.91 1.31 -17.57
N ALA A 43 26.16 1.30 -17.09
CA ALA A 43 26.77 2.48 -16.49
C ALA A 43 26.72 3.67 -17.48
N PRO A 44 26.43 4.90 -17.01
CA PRO A 44 26.40 5.33 -15.61
C PRO A 44 25.01 5.28 -14.94
N ARG A 45 23.97 4.68 -15.56
CA ARG A 45 22.59 4.78 -15.03
C ARG A 45 21.92 3.41 -14.91
N VAL A 46 21.67 3.00 -13.67
CA VAL A 46 20.74 1.90 -13.37
C VAL A 46 19.32 2.38 -13.64
N ILE A 47 18.64 1.77 -14.61
CA ILE A 47 17.24 2.10 -14.91
C ILE A 47 16.36 1.20 -14.04
N LYS A 48 15.70 1.82 -13.08
CA LYS A 48 14.71 1.18 -12.21
C LYS A 48 13.31 1.47 -12.72
N VAL A 49 12.46 0.44 -12.77
CA VAL A 49 11.06 0.56 -13.19
C VAL A 49 10.16 -0.09 -12.17
N TRP A 50 8.99 0.49 -11.98
CA TRP A 50 7.96 -0.11 -11.14
C TRP A 50 7.33 -1.29 -11.85
N ASP A 51 6.94 -2.29 -11.07
CA ASP A 51 6.29 -3.50 -11.54
C ASP A 51 5.32 -4.05 -10.49
N THR A 52 4.47 -4.97 -10.91
CA THR A 52 3.53 -5.68 -10.03
C THR A 52 3.27 -7.10 -10.55
N ASP A 53 3.21 -8.05 -9.63
CA ASP A 53 2.70 -9.40 -9.90
C ASP A 53 1.17 -9.47 -9.76
N THR A 54 0.54 -8.38 -9.29
CA THR A 54 -0.90 -8.31 -9.07
C THR A 54 -1.60 -8.02 -10.40
N PRO A 55 -2.55 -8.86 -10.86
CA PRO A 55 -3.27 -8.62 -12.11
C PRO A 55 -3.99 -7.27 -12.15
N SER A 56 -4.08 -6.68 -13.35
CA SER A 56 -4.91 -5.49 -13.61
C SER A 56 -6.36 -5.73 -13.15
N PRO A 57 -7.06 -4.72 -12.57
CA PRO A 57 -8.46 -4.83 -12.20
C PRO A 57 -9.30 -5.47 -13.32
N PRO A 58 -10.00 -6.60 -13.07
CA PRO A 58 -10.72 -7.31 -14.12
C PRO A 58 -11.70 -6.43 -14.90
N LEU A 59 -12.34 -5.47 -14.21
CA LEU A 59 -13.30 -4.55 -14.78
C LEU A 59 -12.75 -3.67 -15.91
N LEU A 60 -11.43 -3.44 -15.97
CA LEU A 60 -10.77 -2.73 -17.09
C LEU A 60 -10.78 -3.55 -18.39
N HIS A 61 -11.05 -4.85 -18.33
CA HIS A 61 -10.93 -5.76 -19.48
C HIS A 61 -12.20 -6.57 -19.80
N VAL A 62 -13.19 -6.62 -18.89
CA VAL A 62 -14.45 -7.37 -19.11
C VAL A 62 -15.22 -6.85 -20.32
N ASN A 63 -15.63 -5.58 -20.33
CA ASN A 63 -16.35 -4.96 -21.46
C ASN A 63 -16.16 -3.43 -21.47
N ARG A 64 -16.85 -2.72 -22.37
CA ARG A 64 -16.74 -1.26 -22.49
C ARG A 64 -17.38 -0.50 -21.32
N GLU A 65 -18.54 -0.96 -20.84
CA GLU A 65 -19.24 -0.34 -19.71
C GLU A 65 -18.45 -0.54 -18.41
N SER A 66 -18.01 -1.77 -18.13
CA SER A 66 -17.19 -2.06 -16.94
C SER A 66 -15.88 -1.25 -16.94
N ARG A 67 -15.27 -1.07 -18.12
CA ARG A 67 -14.06 -0.25 -18.25
C ARG A 67 -14.35 1.22 -17.97
N TYR A 68 -15.48 1.74 -18.44
CA TYR A 68 -15.89 3.11 -18.18
C TYR A 68 -16.08 3.34 -16.68
N GLU A 69 -16.83 2.46 -15.99
CA GLU A 69 -17.01 2.52 -14.54
C GLU A 69 -15.67 2.37 -13.79
N ALA A 70 -14.81 1.44 -14.21
CA ALA A 70 -13.52 1.22 -13.56
C ALA A 70 -12.55 2.39 -13.71
N LEU A 71 -12.51 3.07 -14.86
CA LEU A 71 -11.64 4.22 -15.08
C LEU A 71 -12.10 5.48 -14.31
N ALA A 72 -13.33 5.48 -13.76
CA ALA A 72 -13.76 6.50 -12.82
C ALA A 72 -13.16 6.32 -11.42
N VAL A 73 -12.69 5.12 -11.09
CA VAL A 73 -12.16 4.75 -9.76
C VAL A 73 -10.66 4.48 -9.77
N TYR A 74 -10.15 3.84 -10.82
CA TYR A 74 -8.76 3.46 -10.96
C TYR A 74 -7.99 4.44 -11.86
N ALA A 75 -6.88 4.95 -11.36
CA ALA A 75 -5.96 5.78 -12.12
C ALA A 75 -4.65 5.02 -12.43
N PRO A 76 -3.98 5.32 -13.57
CA PRO A 76 -2.69 4.75 -13.89
C PRO A 76 -1.57 5.42 -13.09
N TYR A 77 -0.79 4.63 -12.34
CA TYR A 77 0.38 5.10 -11.61
C TYR A 77 1.66 4.41 -12.09
N PHE A 78 2.80 4.99 -11.71
CA PHE A 78 4.13 4.40 -11.82
C PHE A 78 4.63 4.07 -13.25
N ALA A 79 3.91 4.51 -14.29
CA ALA A 79 4.41 4.46 -15.65
C ALA A 79 5.61 5.39 -15.81
N THR A 80 6.61 4.93 -16.54
CA THR A 80 7.82 5.69 -16.85
C THR A 80 8.10 5.61 -18.35
N PRO A 81 8.93 6.51 -18.92
CA PRO A 81 9.33 6.39 -20.31
C PRO A 81 9.98 5.03 -20.65
N SER A 82 10.67 4.43 -19.68
CA SER A 82 11.33 3.13 -19.84
C SER A 82 10.43 1.92 -19.60
N ASN A 83 9.33 2.08 -18.85
CA ASN A 83 8.26 1.09 -18.72
C ASN A 83 6.89 1.80 -18.78
N PRO A 84 6.25 1.85 -19.97
CA PRO A 84 5.00 2.55 -20.15
C PRO A 84 3.79 1.79 -19.60
N ARG A 85 3.98 0.61 -19.00
CA ARG A 85 2.89 -0.17 -18.40
C ARG A 85 2.55 0.42 -17.03
N PRO A 86 1.39 1.08 -16.86
CA PRO A 86 1.01 1.60 -15.56
C PRO A 86 0.50 0.49 -14.65
N ILE A 87 0.55 0.76 -13.35
CA ILE A 87 -0.17 0.01 -12.33
C ILE A 87 -1.46 0.77 -12.06
N TYR A 88 -2.62 0.17 -12.35
CA TYR A 88 -3.91 0.78 -12.05
C TYR A 88 -4.24 0.60 -10.58
N LEU A 89 -4.41 1.72 -9.86
CA LEU A 89 -4.68 1.76 -8.43
C LEU A 89 -5.86 2.68 -8.11
N SER A 90 -6.59 2.32 -7.08
CA SER A 90 -7.48 3.21 -6.34
C SER A 90 -6.86 3.47 -4.96
N LEU A 91 -6.03 4.50 -4.83
CA LEU A 91 -5.30 4.79 -3.58
C LEU A 91 -6.20 4.98 -2.33
N PRO A 92 -7.47 5.45 -2.46
CA PRO A 92 -8.40 5.49 -1.34
C PRO A 92 -8.91 4.13 -0.83
N GLN A 93 -8.80 3.06 -1.62
CA GLN A 93 -9.45 1.78 -1.34
C GLN A 93 -8.47 0.59 -1.39
N ASP A 94 -7.53 0.60 -2.32
CA ASP A 94 -6.55 -0.46 -2.47
C ASP A 94 -5.57 -0.45 -1.31
N VAL A 95 -5.20 -1.66 -0.86
CA VAL A 95 -4.09 -1.86 0.06
C VAL A 95 -2.82 -1.94 -0.77
N VAL A 96 -1.97 -0.93 -0.69
CA VAL A 96 -0.71 -0.89 -1.46
C VAL A 96 0.39 -1.55 -0.64
N ARG A 97 1.02 -2.60 -1.20
CA ARG A 97 2.10 -3.35 -0.54
C ARG A 97 3.45 -3.11 -1.19
N PHE A 98 4.46 -2.80 -0.40
CA PHE A 98 5.85 -2.65 -0.86
C PHE A 98 6.86 -3.07 0.21
N THR A 99 8.11 -3.30 -0.17
CA THR A 99 9.19 -3.37 0.81
C THR A 99 9.50 -1.97 1.34
N ASP A 100 9.79 -1.84 2.64
CA ASP A 100 10.06 -0.57 3.31
C ASP A 100 11.14 0.29 2.63
N GLY A 101 12.20 -0.34 2.12
CA GLY A 101 13.27 0.33 1.38
C GLY A 101 12.82 1.01 0.08
N LEU A 102 11.59 0.77 -0.39
CA LEU A 102 11.00 1.47 -1.53
C LEU A 102 10.27 2.77 -1.16
N LEU A 103 9.89 2.95 0.12
CA LEU A 103 9.14 4.12 0.60
C LEU A 103 9.75 5.46 0.14
N PRO A 104 11.07 5.70 0.28
CA PRO A 104 11.66 6.98 -0.12
C PRO A 104 11.66 7.24 -1.62
N TYR A 105 11.35 6.24 -2.45
CA TYR A 105 11.34 6.34 -3.91
C TYR A 105 9.93 6.47 -4.49
N ILE A 106 8.88 6.35 -3.66
CA ILE A 106 7.50 6.57 -4.11
C ILE A 106 7.29 8.08 -4.28
N PRO A 107 6.77 8.55 -5.42
CA PRO A 107 6.50 9.98 -5.60
C PRO A 107 5.48 10.50 -4.58
N ASP A 108 5.66 11.74 -4.10
CA ASP A 108 4.82 12.32 -3.04
C ASP A 108 3.32 12.34 -3.38
N GLY A 109 2.99 12.57 -4.66
CA GLY A 109 1.60 12.59 -5.14
C GLY A 109 0.82 11.33 -4.79
N PRO A 110 1.18 10.14 -5.34
CA PRO A 110 0.56 8.88 -4.93
C PRO A 110 0.79 8.56 -3.45
N LEU A 111 1.97 8.82 -2.90
CA LEU A 111 2.29 8.49 -1.51
C LEU A 111 1.30 9.11 -0.52
N ASN A 112 0.96 10.39 -0.70
CA ASN A 112 0.07 11.13 0.19
C ASN A 112 -1.42 10.78 0.03
N GLU A 113 -1.78 10.03 -1.02
CA GLU A 113 -3.15 9.59 -1.31
C GLU A 113 -3.44 8.15 -0.84
N ILE A 114 -2.41 7.39 -0.49
CA ILE A 114 -2.55 6.03 0.05
C ILE A 114 -3.26 6.08 1.41
N GLN A 115 -4.34 5.30 1.54
CA GLN A 115 -5.08 5.16 2.79
C GLN A 115 -4.78 3.85 3.53
N HIS A 116 -4.44 2.79 2.80
CA HIS A 116 -4.16 1.47 3.35
C HIS A 116 -2.85 0.94 2.79
N MET A 117 -1.93 0.55 3.66
CA MET A 117 -0.57 0.22 3.29
C MET A 117 -0.08 -1.03 4.02
N ILE A 118 0.61 -1.91 3.28
CA ILE A 118 1.39 -2.99 3.86
C ILE A 118 2.86 -2.76 3.52
N THR A 119 3.74 -2.90 4.50
CA THR A 119 5.17 -2.85 4.25
C THR A 119 5.89 -4.09 4.76
N ASP A 120 6.76 -4.65 3.93
CA ASP A 120 7.64 -5.76 4.28
C ASP A 120 8.97 -5.18 4.81
N THR A 121 9.27 -5.44 6.09
CA THR A 121 10.44 -4.86 6.79
C THR A 121 11.40 -5.95 7.25
N LYS A 122 12.65 -5.81 6.83
CA LYS A 122 13.75 -6.70 7.24
C LYS A 122 14.43 -6.27 8.53
N ASP A 123 14.34 -4.97 8.84
CA ASP A 123 15.04 -4.36 9.97
C ASP A 123 14.08 -3.47 10.76
N CYS A 124 13.35 -4.09 11.69
CA CYS A 124 12.42 -3.37 12.55
C CYS A 124 13.15 -2.42 13.52
N ALA A 125 14.44 -2.63 13.78
CA ALA A 125 15.20 -1.83 14.74
C ALA A 125 15.44 -0.39 14.25
N TYR A 126 15.47 -0.19 12.93
CA TYR A 126 15.70 1.11 12.30
C TYR A 126 14.49 1.63 11.51
N PHE A 127 13.35 0.93 11.57
CA PHE A 127 12.18 1.30 10.79
C PHE A 127 11.69 2.71 11.13
N GLY A 128 11.50 3.04 12.42
CA GLY A 128 11.07 4.38 12.82
C GLY A 128 12.07 5.45 12.38
N TYR A 129 13.36 5.23 12.62
CA TYR A 129 14.41 6.14 12.18
C TYR A 129 14.35 6.49 10.68
N TYR A 130 14.16 5.49 9.80
CA TYR A 130 14.16 5.73 8.35
C TYR A 130 12.81 6.18 7.78
N HIS A 131 11.70 5.74 8.37
CA HIS A 131 10.39 5.84 7.73
C HIS A 131 9.38 6.71 8.48
N MET A 132 9.62 7.07 9.75
CA MET A 132 8.66 7.85 10.53
C MET A 132 8.35 9.21 9.90
N GLY A 133 9.36 9.89 9.34
CA GLY A 133 9.16 11.16 8.62
C GLY A 133 8.23 11.00 7.41
N THR A 134 8.39 9.92 6.64
CA THR A 134 7.52 9.58 5.52
C THR A 134 6.10 9.24 5.99
N LEU A 135 5.95 8.46 7.06
CA LEU A 135 4.63 8.14 7.62
C LEU A 135 3.90 9.40 8.11
N LYS A 136 4.60 10.34 8.73
CA LYS A 136 4.03 11.63 9.15
C LYS A 136 3.58 12.52 7.98
N SER A 137 4.18 12.39 6.79
CA SER A 137 3.74 13.14 5.61
C SER A 137 2.48 12.55 4.96
N MET A 138 2.22 11.26 5.16
CA MET A 138 1.07 10.55 4.60
C MET A 138 -0.24 10.86 5.34
N LYS A 139 -0.76 12.08 5.19
CA LYS A 139 -1.93 12.58 5.94
C LYS A 139 -3.24 11.80 5.72
N LYS A 140 -3.33 11.00 4.66
CA LYS A 140 -4.51 10.16 4.38
C LYS A 140 -4.34 8.71 4.83
N LEU A 141 -3.17 8.31 5.30
CA LEU A 141 -2.91 6.94 5.74
C LEU A 141 -3.74 6.64 7.00
N ARG A 142 -4.57 5.61 6.93
CA ARG A 142 -5.46 5.18 8.01
C ARG A 142 -5.05 3.86 8.61
N GLU A 143 -4.52 2.97 7.79
CA GLU A 143 -4.13 1.62 8.19
C GLU A 143 -2.76 1.28 7.62
N LEU A 144 -1.88 0.81 8.51
CA LEU A 144 -0.54 0.37 8.21
C LEU A 144 -0.31 -1.02 8.78
N GLU A 145 0.07 -1.97 7.94
CA GLU A 145 0.57 -3.27 8.40
C GLU A 145 2.07 -3.38 8.12
N ILE A 146 2.83 -3.81 9.12
CA ILE A 146 4.28 -4.01 9.03
C ILE A 146 4.54 -5.50 9.19
N TYR A 147 4.99 -6.14 8.11
CA TYR A 147 5.43 -7.53 8.10
C TYR A 147 6.91 -7.58 8.50
N ALA A 148 7.16 -7.95 9.74
CA ALA A 148 8.50 -8.04 10.34
C ALA A 148 9.16 -9.38 10.01
N GLU A 149 10.22 -9.36 9.20
CA GLU A 149 11.02 -10.55 8.89
C GLU A 149 12.00 -10.86 10.03
N LYS A 150 11.94 -12.09 10.56
CA LYS A 150 12.90 -12.57 11.56
C LYS A 150 14.20 -13.01 10.88
N GLY A 151 15.33 -12.41 11.27
CA GLY A 151 16.63 -13.09 11.20
C GLY A 151 17.60 -12.71 10.08
N LEU A 152 17.63 -11.47 9.57
CA LEU A 152 18.70 -11.06 8.64
C LEU A 152 19.82 -10.19 9.25
N VAL A 153 19.59 -9.50 10.38
CA VAL A 153 20.59 -8.58 10.96
C VAL A 153 21.03 -8.97 12.38
N TYR A 154 20.12 -9.49 13.21
CA TYR A 154 20.44 -9.93 14.58
C TYR A 154 19.92 -11.35 14.83
N GLY A 155 20.84 -12.32 14.79
CA GLY A 155 20.57 -13.71 15.18
C GLY A 155 20.51 -13.83 16.70
N GLY A 156 19.33 -13.64 17.28
CA GLY A 156 19.10 -13.83 18.71
C GLY A 156 17.62 -13.82 19.05
N ASP A 157 17.28 -14.35 20.22
CA ASP A 157 15.93 -14.48 20.80
C ASP A 157 15.26 -13.12 21.13
N ASP A 158 15.85 -12.01 20.67
CA ASP A 158 15.52 -10.62 21.05
C ASP A 158 14.57 -9.94 20.03
N THR A 159 13.85 -10.72 19.22
CA THR A 159 12.89 -10.16 18.24
C THR A 159 11.84 -9.30 18.93
N ASP A 160 11.36 -9.75 20.10
CA ASP A 160 10.38 -9.00 20.88
C ASP A 160 10.88 -7.63 21.30
N ARG A 161 12.20 -7.45 21.54
CA ARG A 161 12.77 -6.13 21.85
C ARG A 161 12.70 -5.18 20.66
N PHE A 162 13.03 -5.63 19.45
CA PHE A 162 12.96 -4.76 18.27
C PHE A 162 11.52 -4.39 17.94
N ILE A 163 10.58 -5.32 18.14
CA ILE A 163 9.15 -5.02 18.01
C ILE A 163 8.70 -4.02 19.07
N ASN A 164 9.11 -4.18 20.34
CA ASN A 164 8.78 -3.23 21.40
C ASN A 164 9.44 -1.86 21.17
N LEU A 165 10.66 -1.82 20.63
CA LEU A 165 11.32 -0.58 20.25
C LEU A 165 10.52 0.14 19.16
N LEU A 166 10.12 -0.57 18.11
CA LEU A 166 9.29 -0.01 17.06
C LEU A 166 7.97 0.56 17.61
N VAL A 167 7.31 -0.14 18.53
CA VAL A 167 6.12 0.39 19.22
C VAL A 167 6.44 1.68 19.97
N SER A 168 7.53 1.71 20.74
CA SER A 168 7.98 2.91 21.46
C SER A 168 8.24 4.08 20.50
N GLU A 169 8.85 3.84 19.33
CA GLU A 169 9.09 4.90 18.34
C GLU A 169 7.78 5.51 17.82
N PHE A 170 6.73 4.72 17.62
CA PHE A 170 5.41 5.24 17.28
C PHE A 170 4.81 6.05 18.44
N GLU A 171 4.89 5.54 19.67
CA GLU A 171 4.37 6.22 20.86
C GLU A 171 5.07 7.57 21.09
N ASP A 172 6.40 7.59 20.99
CA ASP A 172 7.25 8.78 21.08
C ASP A 172 6.92 9.77 19.96
N ALA A 173 6.72 9.28 18.73
CA ALA A 173 6.35 10.12 17.59
C ALA A 173 4.96 10.77 17.76
N MET A 174 4.02 10.07 18.41
CA MET A 174 2.69 10.59 18.78
C MET A 174 2.75 11.55 19.97
N GLU A 175 3.66 11.36 20.93
CA GLU A 175 3.89 12.34 22.02
C GLU A 175 4.54 13.63 21.50
N ALA A 176 5.51 13.50 20.60
CA ALA A 176 6.23 14.65 20.02
C ALA A 176 5.37 15.48 19.06
N ASP A 177 4.35 14.87 18.45
CA ASP A 177 3.37 15.54 17.58
C ASP A 177 1.95 15.04 17.92
N PRO A 178 1.32 15.60 18.98
CA PRO A 178 0.00 15.17 19.43
C PRO A 178 -1.12 15.37 18.39
N GLY A 179 -0.91 16.25 17.42
CA GLY A 179 -1.84 16.52 16.32
C GLY A 179 -1.68 15.55 15.15
N TRP A 180 -0.66 14.70 15.15
CA TRP A 180 -0.48 13.70 14.10
C TRP A 180 -1.58 12.64 14.16
N GLU A 181 -2.38 12.58 13.08
CA GLU A 181 -3.31 11.47 12.82
C GLU A 181 -2.50 10.20 12.46
N CYS A 182 -1.94 9.55 13.48
CA CYS A 182 -1.21 8.29 13.35
C CYS A 182 -2.16 7.21 12.79
N PRO A 183 -1.77 6.40 11.80
CA PRO A 183 -2.62 5.31 11.33
C PRO A 183 -2.78 4.22 12.39
N LYS A 184 -3.80 3.39 12.23
CA LYS A 184 -3.86 2.09 12.92
C LYS A 184 -2.70 1.23 12.44
N VAL A 185 -1.85 0.79 13.36
CA VAL A 185 -0.66 0.00 13.02
C VAL A 185 -0.82 -1.43 13.50
N ARG A 186 -0.65 -2.39 12.58
CA ARG A 186 -0.59 -3.81 12.89
C ARG A 186 0.80 -4.35 12.56
N ILE A 187 1.49 -4.90 13.55
CA ILE A 187 2.81 -5.51 13.35
C ILE A 187 2.63 -7.02 13.31
N VAL A 188 3.03 -7.63 12.20
CA VAL A 188 2.78 -9.04 11.88
C VAL A 188 4.11 -9.76 11.70
N ASP A 189 4.22 -10.97 12.23
CA ASP A 189 5.36 -11.85 11.97
C ASP A 189 5.34 -12.32 10.50
N ALA A 190 6.38 -11.99 9.72
CA ALA A 190 6.35 -12.25 8.29
C ALA A 190 6.39 -13.74 7.91
N GLN A 191 6.89 -14.61 8.80
CA GLN A 191 7.00 -16.06 8.54
C GLN A 191 5.70 -16.79 8.90
N THR A 192 5.11 -16.45 10.04
CA THR A 192 3.95 -17.14 10.60
C THR A 192 2.62 -16.45 10.29
N GLY A 193 2.66 -15.17 9.90
CA GLY A 193 1.47 -14.34 9.69
C GLY A 193 0.72 -13.99 10.98
N LYS A 194 1.31 -14.26 12.15
CA LYS A 194 0.69 -14.00 13.45
C LYS A 194 0.87 -12.53 13.84
N ASP A 195 -0.18 -11.93 14.39
CA ASP A 195 -0.11 -10.60 15.00
C ASP A 195 0.86 -10.60 16.18
N LEU A 196 1.81 -9.67 16.14
CA LEU A 196 2.80 -9.44 17.20
C LEU A 196 2.37 -8.29 18.09
N ARG A 197 1.99 -7.14 17.50
CA ARG A 197 1.57 -5.93 18.22
C ARG A 197 0.53 -5.16 17.41
N PHE A 198 -0.19 -4.30 18.10
CA PHE A 198 -1.20 -3.43 17.52
C PHE A 198 -1.16 -2.06 18.20
N ILE A 199 -1.31 -1.00 17.41
CA ILE A 199 -1.37 0.40 17.85
C ILE A 199 -2.66 0.98 17.27
N GLU A 200 -3.55 1.50 18.13
CA GLU A 200 -4.87 2.01 17.70
C GLU A 200 -4.77 3.29 16.84
N GLY A 201 -3.65 4.01 16.92
CA GLY A 201 -3.43 5.25 16.16
C GLY A 201 -4.32 6.42 16.63
N GLY A 202 -4.51 7.39 15.74
CA GLY A 202 -5.24 8.64 15.93
C GLY A 202 -4.41 9.78 16.52
N ALA A 203 -4.87 11.02 16.34
CA ALA A 203 -4.30 12.17 17.04
C ALA A 203 -4.60 12.11 18.55
N LYS A 204 -3.57 12.32 19.38
CA LYS A 204 -3.71 12.43 20.84
C LYS A 204 -4.48 13.69 21.24
N ILE A 205 -4.24 14.79 20.53
CA ILE A 205 -4.94 16.07 20.70
C ILE A 205 -5.42 16.53 19.32
N PRO A 206 -6.67 16.18 18.93
CA PRO A 206 -7.21 16.57 17.63
C PRO A 206 -7.18 18.09 17.42
N GLY A 207 -6.63 18.52 16.28
CA GLY A 207 -6.50 19.94 15.94
C GLY A 207 -5.32 20.66 16.62
N TRP A 208 -4.44 19.94 17.32
CA TRP A 208 -3.19 20.50 17.82
C TRP A 208 -2.28 20.90 16.66
N VAL A 209 -1.65 22.06 16.78
CA VAL A 209 -0.65 22.59 15.86
C VAL A 209 0.56 23.00 16.71
N PRO A 210 1.80 22.74 16.28
CA PRO A 210 2.97 23.23 16.98
C PRO A 210 2.90 24.75 17.16
N GLU A 211 3.21 25.24 18.37
CA GLU A 211 3.45 26.67 18.56
C GLU A 211 4.73 27.06 17.82
N GLU A 212 4.65 28.07 16.94
CA GLU A 212 5.77 28.59 16.13
C GLU A 212 6.89 29.23 16.97
#